data_AF-A0A4U9D3N8-F1
#
_entry.id   AF-A0A4U9D3N8-F1
#
_cell.length_a   1.000
_cell.length_b   1.000
_cell.length_c   1.000
_cell.angle_alpha   90.00
_cell.angle_beta   90.00
_cell.angle_gamma   90.00
#
_symmetry.space_group_name_H-M   'P 1'
#
loop_
_entity.id
_entity.type
_entity.pdbx_description
1 polymer ?
#
loop_
_entity_poly.entity_id
_entity_poly.type
_entity_poly.pdbx_seq_one_letter_code
_entity_poly.pdbx_strand_id
1 'polypeptide(L)'
;MADNTLPASTRGRWLERRFALYSRGSTLRTECLAGVTGFLAAAYLLVVIPGLLAVGGMDKGAVTTGTILVFVAGTLLMAFYANLPFIVGPGIGGSVLVGVTLAGSEGIGWQIGLGIACWSGILFFLLTKFGLREVVTRSVPQSIKLGLTASIGLFVAVLGFRNAGLCWRMRKPTP
;
A
#
# COMPACT_ATOMS: atom_id res chain seq x y z
N MET A 1 -37.15 15.96 -28.32
CA MET A 1 -37.10 16.83 -29.51
C MET A 1 -36.96 18.25 -28.97
N ALA A 2 -35.82 18.95 -28.92
CA ALA A 2 -34.51 18.83 -29.56
C ALA A 2 -33.43 18.28 -28.60
N ASP A 3 -32.38 17.55 -28.97
CA ASP A 3 -31.48 17.48 -30.12
C ASP A 3 -30.27 18.44 -30.08
N ASN A 4 -29.13 17.81 -29.79
CA ASN A 4 -27.77 18.02 -30.32
C ASN A 4 -26.96 19.29 -29.97
N THR A 5 -26.07 19.13 -28.99
CA THR A 5 -24.66 19.62 -29.09
C THR A 5 -23.68 18.54 -28.59
N LEU A 6 -23.49 17.46 -29.37
CA LEU A 6 -22.23 16.66 -29.34
C LEU A 6 -21.07 17.58 -29.82
N PRO A 7 -19.75 17.36 -29.59
CA PRO A 7 -19.01 16.30 -28.87
C PRO A 7 -17.79 16.83 -28.06
N ALA A 8 -17.71 16.61 -26.74
CA ALA A 8 -16.51 16.97 -25.95
C ALA A 8 -15.38 15.92 -26.10
N SER A 9 -14.86 15.86 -27.33
CA SER A 9 -13.56 15.35 -27.73
C SER A 9 -13.38 13.82 -27.82
N THR A 10 -13.08 13.43 -29.05
CA THR A 10 -12.33 12.28 -29.55
C THR A 10 -10.97 12.03 -28.85
N ARG A 11 -10.73 12.53 -27.63
CA ARG A 11 -9.41 12.65 -26.99
C ARG A 11 -9.04 11.46 -26.08
N GLY A 12 -9.94 10.50 -25.91
CA GLY A 12 -9.73 9.34 -25.04
C GLY A 12 -10.15 7.99 -25.64
N ARG A 13 -10.19 7.83 -26.97
CA ARG A 13 -10.65 6.57 -27.60
C ARG A 13 -9.89 5.31 -27.14
N TRP A 14 -8.68 5.48 -26.60
CA TRP A 14 -7.85 4.46 -25.96
C TRP A 14 -8.13 4.30 -24.46
N LEU A 15 -8.18 5.41 -23.70
CA LEU A 15 -8.49 5.40 -22.26
C LEU A 15 -9.88 4.83 -21.99
N GLU A 16 -10.87 5.23 -22.79
CA GLU A 16 -12.24 4.73 -22.69
C GLU A 16 -12.34 3.25 -23.05
N ARG A 17 -11.60 2.80 -24.08
CA ARG A 17 -11.53 1.38 -24.45
C ARG A 17 -10.83 0.52 -23.41
N ARG A 18 -9.79 1.05 -22.76
CA ARG A 18 -8.95 0.27 -21.84
C ARG A 18 -9.47 0.27 -20.42
N PHE A 19 -10.02 1.39 -19.93
CA PHE A 19 -10.45 1.57 -18.53
C PHE A 19 -11.98 1.68 -18.37
N ALA A 20 -12.73 1.89 -19.46
CA ALA A 20 -14.19 1.97 -19.48
C ALA A 20 -14.72 2.94 -18.40
N LEU A 21 -14.24 4.19 -18.46
CA LEU A 21 -14.42 5.18 -17.40
C LEU A 21 -15.89 5.57 -17.25
N TYR A 22 -16.60 5.76 -18.37
CA TYR A 22 -18.02 6.14 -18.34
C TYR A 22 -18.93 4.98 -17.97
N SER A 23 -18.60 3.74 -18.33
CA SER A 23 -19.38 2.57 -17.89
C SER A 23 -19.22 2.27 -16.39
N ARG A 24 -18.12 2.74 -15.79
CA ARG A 24 -17.90 2.78 -14.33
C ARG A 24 -18.48 4.03 -13.65
N GLY A 25 -19.12 4.93 -14.41
CA GLY A 25 -19.73 6.16 -13.90
C GLY A 25 -18.73 7.23 -13.43
N SER A 26 -17.46 7.14 -13.83
CA SER A 26 -16.41 8.05 -13.41
C SER A 26 -16.07 9.09 -14.49
N THR A 27 -15.51 10.23 -14.07
CA THR A 27 -15.07 11.30 -14.98
C THR A 27 -13.56 11.50 -14.86
N LEU A 28 -12.91 12.06 -15.88
CA LEU A 28 -11.48 12.39 -15.84
C LEU A 28 -11.10 13.27 -14.64
N ARG A 29 -12.02 14.15 -14.19
CA ARG A 29 -11.81 14.97 -12.98
C ARG A 29 -11.83 14.11 -11.71
N THR A 30 -12.78 13.20 -11.60
CA THR A 30 -12.91 12.27 -10.47
C THR A 30 -11.69 11.34 -10.38
N GLU A 31 -11.24 10.78 -11.50
CA GLU A 31 -10.05 9.92 -11.54
C GLU A 31 -8.77 10.66 -11.18
N CYS A 32 -8.60 11.90 -11.68
CA CYS A 32 -7.45 12.72 -11.31
C CYS A 32 -7.45 13.04 -9.81
N LEU A 33 -8.61 13.41 -9.25
CA LEU A 33 -8.77 13.67 -7.82
C LEU A 33 -8.50 12.40 -6.99
N ALA A 34 -9.03 11.25 -7.42
CA ALA A 34 -8.80 9.95 -6.78
C ALA A 34 -7.32 9.53 -6.83
N GLY A 35 -6.63 9.82 -7.94
CA GLY A 35 -5.19 9.60 -8.08
C GLY A 35 -4.38 10.47 -7.12
N VAL A 36 -4.71 11.78 -7.02
CA VAL A 36 -4.04 12.70 -6.09
C VAL A 36 -4.28 12.31 -4.64
N THR A 37 -5.52 11.95 -4.27
CA THR A 37 -5.83 11.52 -2.90
C THR A 37 -5.15 10.19 -2.56
N GLY A 38 -5.13 9.24 -3.49
CA GLY A 38 -4.39 7.98 -3.34
C GLY A 38 -2.88 8.21 -3.19
N PHE A 39 -2.30 9.10 -4.00
CA PHE A 39 -0.90 9.48 -3.89
C PHE A 39 -0.58 10.09 -2.52
N LEU A 40 -1.40 11.05 -2.05
CA LEU A 40 -1.23 11.66 -0.73
C LEU A 40 -1.32 10.63 0.40
N ALA A 41 -2.24 9.66 0.28
CA ALA A 41 -2.34 8.56 1.25
C ALA A 41 -1.08 7.67 1.25
N ALA A 42 -0.52 7.37 0.08
CA ALA A 42 0.69 6.56 -0.06
C ALA A 42 1.99 7.33 0.27
N ALA A 43 1.99 8.66 0.19
CA ALA A 43 3.18 9.48 0.40
C ALA A 43 3.80 9.28 1.80
N TYR A 44 2.98 9.06 2.82
CA TYR A 44 3.45 8.71 4.16
C TYR A 44 4.26 7.41 4.17
N LEU A 45 3.82 6.40 3.41
CA LEU A 45 4.48 5.09 3.32
C LEU A 45 5.87 5.19 2.68
N LEU A 46 6.04 6.12 1.73
CA LEU A 46 7.33 6.37 1.08
C LEU A 46 8.41 6.88 2.04
N VAL A 47 8.03 7.49 3.17
CA VAL A 47 8.97 7.95 4.19
C VAL A 47 9.13 6.92 5.30
N VAL A 48 8.03 6.29 5.70
CA VAL A 48 7.99 5.42 6.90
C VAL A 48 8.61 4.07 6.64
N ILE A 49 8.31 3.42 5.51
CA ILE A 49 8.84 2.08 5.22
C ILE A 49 10.38 2.12 5.13
N PRO A 50 11.01 3.04 4.39
CA PRO A 50 12.47 3.16 4.39
C PRO A 50 13.03 3.51 5.76
N GLY A 51 12.33 4.35 6.54
CA GLY A 51 12.72 4.68 7.90
C GLY A 51 12.77 3.46 8.82
N LEU A 52 11.79 2.57 8.73
CA LEU A 52 11.73 1.33 9.51
C LEU A 52 12.82 0.34 9.10
N LEU A 53 13.09 0.22 7.81
CA LEU A 53 14.15 -0.67 7.31
C LEU A 53 15.55 -0.16 7.64
N ALA A 54 15.75 1.16 7.64
CA ALA A 54 17.02 1.79 8.00
C ALA A 54 17.39 1.56 9.48
N VAL A 55 16.40 1.39 10.38
CA VAL A 55 16.65 1.01 11.78
C VAL A 55 17.37 -0.35 11.88
N GLY A 56 17.09 -1.26 10.94
CA GLY A 56 17.74 -2.58 10.85
C GLY A 56 19.13 -2.58 10.19
N GLY A 57 19.73 -1.41 9.98
CA GLY A 57 21.08 -1.29 9.40
C GLY A 57 21.11 -1.30 7.86
N MET A 58 19.97 -1.14 7.19
CA MET A 58 19.92 -0.99 5.73
C MET A 58 20.24 0.45 5.30
N ASP A 59 20.91 0.64 4.16
CA ASP A 59 21.17 1.97 3.62
C ASP A 59 19.85 2.68 3.26
N LYS A 60 19.62 3.84 3.87
CA LYS A 60 18.37 4.59 3.73
C LYS A 60 18.12 5.04 2.29
N GLY A 61 19.17 5.40 1.54
CA GLY A 61 19.04 5.80 0.14
C GLY A 61 18.56 4.65 -0.73
N ALA A 62 19.25 3.52 -0.63
CA ALA A 62 18.95 2.30 -1.37
C ALA A 62 17.54 1.77 -1.07
N VAL A 63 17.13 1.70 0.21
CA VAL A 63 15.77 1.23 0.55
C VAL A 63 14.67 2.20 0.15
N THR A 64 14.94 3.50 0.13
CA THR A 64 13.98 4.51 -0.36
C THR A 64 13.73 4.33 -1.84
N THR A 65 14.80 4.28 -2.64
CA THR A 65 14.69 4.06 -4.09
C THR A 65 14.04 2.70 -4.40
N GLY A 66 14.40 1.64 -3.67
CA GLY A 66 13.79 0.32 -3.81
C GLY A 66 12.28 0.34 -3.49
N THR A 67 11.88 1.02 -2.42
CA THR A 67 10.47 1.14 -2.03
C THR A 67 9.67 1.87 -3.10
N ILE A 68 10.16 3.01 -3.58
CA ILE A 68 9.51 3.78 -4.65
C ILE A 68 9.35 2.92 -5.91
N LEU A 69 10.39 2.19 -6.30
CA LEU A 69 10.37 1.33 -7.48
C LEU A 69 9.34 0.20 -7.34
N VAL A 70 9.21 -0.41 -6.16
CA VAL A 70 8.18 -1.42 -5.89
C VAL A 70 6.77 -0.82 -5.94
N PHE A 71 6.55 0.37 -5.37
CA PHE A 71 5.27 1.07 -5.45
C PHE A 71 4.87 1.37 -6.89
N VAL A 72 5.81 1.89 -7.68
CA VAL A 72 5.59 2.22 -9.10
C VAL A 72 5.33 0.95 -9.89
N ALA A 73 6.20 -0.06 -9.79
CA ALA A 73 6.05 -1.31 -10.53
C ALA A 73 4.76 -2.06 -10.15
N GLY A 74 4.43 -2.16 -8.86
CA GLY A 74 3.22 -2.82 -8.38
C GLY A 74 1.94 -2.11 -8.84
N THR A 75 1.93 -0.79 -8.74
CA THR A 75 0.77 0.03 -9.17
C THR A 75 0.61 0.00 -10.70
N LEU A 76 1.71 0.06 -11.47
CA LEU A 76 1.66 -0.08 -12.93
C LEU A 76 1.18 -1.47 -13.34
N LEU A 77 1.64 -2.52 -12.66
CA LEU A 77 1.19 -3.89 -12.93
C LEU A 77 -0.32 -4.02 -12.67
N MET A 78 -0.85 -3.45 -11.58
CA MET A 78 -2.30 -3.41 -11.35
C MET A 78 -3.05 -2.56 -12.38
N ALA A 79 -2.50 -1.43 -12.79
CA ALA A 79 -3.12 -0.55 -13.78
C ALA A 79 -3.21 -1.22 -15.16
N PHE A 80 -2.12 -1.86 -15.63
CA PHE A 80 -2.05 -2.42 -16.98
C PHE A 80 -2.47 -3.89 -17.09
N TYR A 81 -2.29 -4.70 -16.05
CA TYR A 81 -2.65 -6.11 -16.09
C TYR A 81 -4.07 -6.32 -15.56
N ALA A 82 -4.36 -5.82 -14.36
CA ALA A 82 -5.64 -6.06 -13.67
C ALA A 82 -6.71 -5.00 -13.97
N ASN A 83 -6.33 -3.81 -14.45
CA ASN A 83 -7.25 -2.70 -14.73
C ASN A 83 -8.11 -2.29 -13.50
N LEU A 84 -7.46 -2.29 -12.34
CA LEU A 84 -8.05 -1.99 -11.04
C LEU A 84 -7.35 -0.78 -10.40
N PRO A 85 -8.10 0.17 -9.80
CA PRO A 85 -7.55 1.38 -9.19
C PRO A 85 -6.97 1.08 -7.80
N PHE A 86 -5.93 0.26 -7.74
CA PHE A 86 -5.25 -0.13 -6.49
C PHE A 86 -3.81 0.32 -6.47
N ILE A 87 -3.42 1.00 -5.39
CA ILE A 87 -2.04 1.30 -5.08
C ILE A 87 -1.44 0.06 -4.40
N VAL A 88 -0.37 -0.46 -4.97
CA VAL A 88 0.31 -1.65 -4.46
C VAL A 88 1.72 -1.28 -4.07
N GLY A 89 2.09 -1.62 -2.84
CA GLY A 89 3.44 -1.43 -2.32
C GLY A 89 3.71 -2.31 -1.11
N PRO A 90 4.91 -2.20 -0.51
CA PRO A 90 5.27 -2.99 0.65
C PRO A 90 4.38 -2.69 1.85
N GLY A 91 3.96 -3.74 2.57
CA GLY A 91 3.13 -3.59 3.76
C GLY A 91 3.95 -3.17 4.98
N ILE A 92 3.43 -2.21 5.75
CA ILE A 92 4.10 -1.68 6.97
C ILE A 92 4.48 -2.81 7.93
N GLY A 93 3.56 -3.76 8.19
CA GLY A 93 3.79 -4.84 9.16
C GLY A 93 5.00 -5.71 8.84
N GLY A 94 5.18 -6.08 7.56
CA GLY A 94 6.34 -6.85 7.12
C GLY A 94 7.64 -6.05 7.25
N SER A 95 7.61 -4.77 6.91
CA SER A 95 8.77 -3.88 7.02
C SER A 95 9.18 -3.62 8.49
N VAL A 96 8.22 -3.53 9.41
CA VAL A 96 8.49 -3.46 10.86
C VAL A 96 9.13 -4.74 11.35
N LEU A 97 8.57 -5.90 10.99
CA LEU A 97 9.11 -7.20 11.41
C LEU A 97 10.56 -7.38 10.95
N VAL A 98 10.86 -7.09 9.67
CA VAL A 98 12.23 -7.25 9.15
C VAL A 98 13.19 -6.20 9.72
N GLY A 99 12.81 -4.92 9.68
CA GLY A 99 13.71 -3.82 10.05
C GLY A 99 13.86 -3.61 11.55
N VAL A 100 12.75 -3.56 12.28
CA VAL A 100 12.76 -3.21 13.71
C VAL A 100 12.90 -4.44 14.59
N THR A 101 12.16 -5.51 14.31
CA THR A 101 12.15 -6.70 15.18
C THR A 101 13.33 -7.62 14.89
N LEU A 102 13.44 -8.18 13.68
CA LEU A 102 14.51 -9.13 13.36
C LEU A 102 15.88 -8.46 13.39
N ALA A 103 16.05 -7.37 12.63
CA ALA A 103 17.34 -6.71 12.51
C ALA A 103 17.67 -5.78 13.67
N GLY A 104 16.66 -5.09 14.22
CA GLY A 104 16.86 -4.15 15.33
C GLY A 104 16.96 -4.82 16.71
N SER A 105 15.95 -5.60 17.12
CA SER A 105 15.89 -6.18 18.47
C SER A 105 16.56 -7.54 18.60
N GLU A 106 16.43 -8.41 17.60
CA GLU A 106 16.95 -9.79 17.64
C GLU A 106 18.38 -9.91 17.07
N GLY A 107 18.92 -8.85 16.47
CA GLY A 107 20.27 -8.83 15.90
C GLY A 107 20.48 -9.75 14.69
N ILE A 108 19.40 -10.23 14.08
CA ILE A 108 19.44 -11.08 12.88
C ILE A 108 19.71 -10.21 11.65
N GLY A 109 20.67 -10.59 10.80
CA GLY A 109 21.00 -9.82 9.59
C GLY A 109 19.76 -9.55 8.71
N TRP A 110 19.59 -8.31 8.26
CA TRP A 110 18.46 -7.88 7.42
C TRP A 110 18.32 -8.71 6.13
N GLN A 111 19.43 -9.26 5.64
CA GLN A 111 19.48 -10.18 4.48
C GLN A 111 18.69 -11.46 4.76
N ILE A 112 18.79 -12.02 5.96
CA ILE A 112 18.04 -13.21 6.39
C ILE A 112 16.56 -12.84 6.51
N GLY A 113 16.23 -11.68 7.07
CA GLY A 113 14.87 -11.17 7.13
C GLY A 113 14.21 -11.03 5.75
N LEU A 114 14.93 -10.50 4.77
CA LEU A 114 14.47 -10.44 3.37
C LEU A 114 14.33 -11.84 2.74
N GLY A 115 15.20 -12.78 3.09
CA GLY A 115 15.10 -14.18 2.68
C GLY A 115 13.82 -14.85 3.18
N ILE A 116 13.48 -14.63 4.46
CA ILE A 116 12.21 -15.09 5.06
C ILE A 116 11.03 -14.44 4.35
N ALA A 117 11.09 -13.13 4.07
CA ALA A 117 10.03 -12.43 3.34
C ALA A 117 9.84 -13.00 1.92
N CYS A 118 10.92 -13.32 1.22
CA CYS A 118 10.88 -13.96 -0.09
C CYS A 118 10.21 -15.34 -0.03
N TRP A 119 10.62 -16.17 0.92
CA TRP A 119 10.03 -17.50 1.14
C TRP A 119 8.55 -17.43 1.52
N SER A 120 8.17 -16.46 2.37
CA SER A 120 6.77 -16.20 2.71
C SER A 120 5.96 -15.81 1.47
N GLY A 121 6.52 -14.99 0.58
CA GLY A 121 5.88 -14.63 -0.69
C GLY A 121 5.67 -15.83 -1.62
N ILE A 122 6.68 -16.69 -1.76
CA ILE A 122 6.58 -17.92 -2.56
C ILE A 122 5.52 -18.86 -1.96
N LEU A 123 5.55 -19.07 -0.65
CA LEU A 123 4.56 -19.88 0.05
C LEU A 123 3.15 -19.31 -0.14
N PHE A 124 2.97 -17.99 0.02
CA PHE A 124 1.68 -17.32 -0.16
C PHE A 124 1.16 -17.44 -1.61
N PHE A 125 2.06 -17.34 -2.60
CA PHE A 125 1.72 -17.54 -4.01
C PHE A 125 1.23 -18.97 -4.27
N LEU A 126 1.94 -19.98 -3.73
CA LEU A 126 1.52 -21.38 -3.82
C LEU A 126 0.16 -21.58 -3.17
N LEU A 127 -0.03 -21.13 -1.94
CA LEU A 127 -1.32 -21.23 -1.22
C LEU A 127 -2.47 -20.56 -1.98
N THR A 128 -2.20 -19.43 -2.63
CA THR A 128 -3.18 -18.74 -3.47
C THR A 128 -3.56 -19.58 -4.69
N LYS A 129 -2.60 -20.23 -5.33
CA LYS A 129 -2.84 -21.13 -6.47
C LYS A 129 -3.67 -22.36 -6.06
N PHE A 130 -3.49 -22.89 -4.85
CA PHE A 130 -4.27 -24.00 -4.31
C PHE A 130 -5.67 -23.61 -3.80
N GLY A 131 -6.07 -22.34 -3.93
CA GLY A 131 -7.41 -21.88 -3.53
C GLY A 131 -7.60 -21.71 -2.02
N LEU A 132 -6.55 -21.92 -1.21
CA LEU A 132 -6.64 -21.86 0.25
C LEU A 132 -7.00 -20.45 0.75
N ARG A 133 -6.70 -19.41 -0.04
CA ARG A 133 -7.08 -18.02 0.26
C ARG A 133 -8.58 -17.85 0.53
N GLU A 134 -9.42 -18.60 -0.18
CA GLU A 134 -10.87 -18.43 -0.11
C GLU A 134 -11.43 -19.17 1.10
N VAL A 135 -10.84 -20.33 1.42
CA VAL A 135 -11.14 -21.09 2.64
C VAL A 135 -10.81 -20.23 3.87
N VAL A 136 -9.60 -19.67 3.95
CA VAL A 136 -9.20 -18.80 5.07
C VAL A 136 -10.13 -17.59 5.19
N THR A 137 -10.46 -16.96 4.06
CA THR A 137 -11.35 -15.79 4.07
C THR A 137 -12.76 -16.15 4.53
N ARG A 138 -13.29 -17.32 4.19
CA ARG A 138 -14.61 -17.78 4.63
C ARG A 138 -14.63 -18.20 6.10
N SER A 139 -13.52 -18.70 6.63
CA SER A 139 -13.39 -19.09 8.04
C SER A 139 -13.38 -17.91 9.01
N VAL A 140 -13.01 -16.70 8.55
CA VAL A 140 -12.96 -15.50 9.40
C VAL A 140 -14.36 -14.84 9.48
N PRO A 141 -14.96 -14.72 10.68
CA PRO A 141 -16.24 -14.02 10.87
C PRO A 141 -16.19 -12.57 10.40
N GLN A 142 -17.31 -12.03 9.91
CA GLN A 142 -17.37 -10.64 9.45
C GLN A 142 -16.99 -9.63 10.55
N SER A 143 -17.33 -9.91 11.81
CA SER A 143 -16.99 -9.04 12.94
C SER A 143 -15.47 -8.83 13.08
N ILE A 144 -14.66 -9.87 12.85
CA ILE A 144 -13.20 -9.76 12.89
C ILE A 144 -12.68 -8.95 11.70
N LYS A 145 -13.26 -9.13 10.51
CA LYS A 145 -12.87 -8.37 9.31
C LYS A 145 -13.12 -6.87 9.49
N LEU A 146 -14.27 -6.50 10.06
CA LEU A 146 -14.61 -5.11 10.37
C LEU A 146 -13.73 -4.54 11.50
N GLY A 147 -13.40 -5.35 12.51
CA GLY A 147 -12.48 -4.94 13.57
C GLY A 147 -11.06 -4.64 13.05
N LEU A 148 -10.56 -5.43 12.10
CA LEU A 148 -9.25 -5.22 11.47
C LEU A 148 -9.20 -3.91 10.70
N THR A 149 -10.22 -3.60 9.89
CA THR A 149 -10.26 -2.34 9.13
C THR A 149 -10.37 -1.12 10.06
N ALA A 150 -11.19 -1.19 11.11
CA ALA A 150 -11.29 -0.14 12.12
C ALA A 150 -9.95 0.10 12.84
N SER A 151 -9.24 -0.98 13.20
CA SER A 151 -7.94 -0.91 13.88
C SER A 151 -6.86 -0.26 13.01
N ILE A 152 -6.81 -0.60 11.71
CA ILE A 152 -5.86 0.01 10.77
C ILE A 152 -6.14 1.52 10.61
N GLY A 153 -7.42 1.90 10.49
CA GLY A 153 -7.81 3.31 10.41
C GLY A 153 -7.40 4.11 11.65
N LEU A 154 -7.68 3.58 12.84
CA LEU A 154 -7.29 4.19 14.11
C LEU A 154 -5.76 4.28 14.25
N PHE A 155 -5.04 3.24 13.84
CA PHE A 155 -3.57 3.23 13.87
C PHE A 155 -2.95 4.31 12.98
N VAL A 156 -3.45 4.48 11.75
CA VAL A 156 -3.00 5.54 10.84
C VAL A 156 -3.35 6.92 11.39
N ALA A 157 -4.55 7.10 11.98
CA ALA A 157 -4.94 8.35 12.62
C ALA A 157 -3.97 8.72 13.76
N VAL A 158 -3.64 7.77 14.63
CA VAL A 158 -2.68 7.96 15.73
C VAL A 158 -1.29 8.31 15.20
N LEU A 159 -0.80 7.65 14.14
CA LEU A 159 0.47 8.02 13.49
C LEU A 159 0.45 9.44 12.94
N GLY A 160 -0.66 9.85 12.33
CA GLY A 160 -0.88 11.22 11.87
C GLY A 160 -0.79 12.24 13.00
N PHE A 161 -1.51 12.02 14.11
CA PHE A 161 -1.43 12.86 15.31
C PHE A 161 -0.01 12.92 15.89
N ARG A 162 0.74 11.80 15.88
CA ARG A 162 2.13 11.73 16.37
C ARG A 162 3.06 12.58 15.52
N ASN A 163 2.93 12.51 14.20
CA ASN A 163 3.75 13.30 13.30
C ASN A 163 3.39 14.80 13.31
N ALA A 164 2.11 15.14 13.55
CA ALA A 164 1.67 16.52 13.70
C ALA A 164 2.09 17.16 15.04
N GLY A 165 2.71 16.39 15.95
CA GLY A 165 3.11 16.87 17.28
C GLY A 165 1.93 17.09 18.24
N LEU A 166 0.74 16.61 17.88
CA LEU A 166 -0.50 16.84 18.64
C LEU A 166 -0.70 15.83 19.78
N CYS A 167 0.02 14.71 19.80
CA CYS A 167 -0.08 13.73 20.88
C CYS A 167 1.22 13.57 21.69
N TRP A 168 1.00 13.24 22.96
CA TRP A 168 1.92 13.37 24.08
C TRP A 168 3.27 12.67 23.85
N ARG A 169 4.34 13.46 23.83
CA ARG A 169 5.72 12.99 23.94
C ARG A 169 5.91 12.50 25.37
N MET A 170 5.80 11.19 25.62
CA MET A 170 6.34 10.61 26.85
C MET A 170 7.82 10.96 26.91
N ARG A 171 8.17 11.89 27.79
CA ARG A 171 9.54 12.23 28.17
C ARG A 171 10.22 10.91 28.54
N LYS A 172 11.21 10.46 27.76
CA LYS A 172 12.08 9.37 28.21
C LYS A 172 12.66 9.80 29.57
N PRO A 173 12.70 8.93 30.59
CA PRO A 173 13.56 9.20 31.72
C PRO A 173 14.99 9.25 31.15
N THR A 174 15.61 10.43 31.19
CA THR A 174 17.06 10.53 31.07
C THR A 174 17.67 9.82 32.29
N PRO A 175 18.82 9.13 32.12
CA PRO A 175 19.55 8.54 33.24
C PRO A 175 19.97 9.59 34.26
#